data_AF-A0A398BI10-F1
#
_entry.id   AF-A0A398BI10-F1
#
_cell.length_a   1.000
_cell.length_b   1.000
_cell.length_c   1.000
_cell.angle_alpha   90.00
_cell.angle_beta   90.00
_cell.angle_gamma   90.00
#
_symmetry.space_group_name_H-M   'P 1'
#
loop_
_entity.id
_entity.type
_entity.pdbx_description
1 polymer ?
#
loop_
_entity_poly.entity_id
_entity_poly.type
_entity_poly.pdbx_seq_one_letter_code
_entity_poly.pdbx_strand_id
1 'polypeptide(L)'
;MAENYQNQGQVKEEKQSKFGLQEKHTVEGVEYTFQFPGTRKTQEILDDSSGKGSFSNVKYHEDIMEHVIVNPRTTWDYWDENAGYREVMNLADNFLGRQL
;
A
#
# COMPACT_ATOMS: atom_id res chain seq x y z
N MET A 1 29.67 -20.53 -39.10
CA MET A 1 30.35 -19.47 -38.32
C MET A 1 29.25 -18.62 -37.71
N ALA A 2 29.16 -18.58 -36.38
CA ALA A 2 27.99 -18.08 -35.66
C ALA A 2 27.81 -16.56 -35.83
N GLU A 3 26.68 -16.15 -36.39
CA GLU A 3 26.19 -14.77 -36.30
C GLU A 3 25.48 -14.63 -34.95
N ASN A 4 26.17 -13.95 -34.02
CA ASN A 4 25.67 -13.61 -32.71
C ASN A 4 24.45 -12.69 -32.85
N TYR A 5 23.27 -13.23 -32.59
CA TYR A 5 22.08 -12.45 -32.30
C TYR A 5 22.35 -11.64 -31.04
N GLN A 6 22.58 -10.33 -31.22
CA GLN A 6 22.53 -9.35 -30.14
C GLN A 6 21.10 -9.30 -29.60
N ASN A 7 20.79 -10.23 -28.70
CA ASN A 7 19.77 -10.06 -27.71
C ASN A 7 20.38 -9.23 -26.59
N GLN A 8 19.90 -8.00 -26.40
CA GLN A 8 19.57 -7.51 -25.08
C GLN A 8 18.82 -6.18 -25.14
N GLY A 9 17.66 -6.20 -24.49
CA GLY A 9 17.04 -5.00 -23.96
C GLY A 9 16.23 -4.21 -24.96
N GLN A 10 15.10 -4.76 -25.38
CA GLN A 10 13.95 -3.93 -25.70
C GLN A 10 13.77 -2.94 -24.53
N VAL A 11 14.05 -1.65 -24.77
CA VAL A 11 13.56 -0.55 -23.97
C VAL A 11 12.04 -0.60 -24.05
N LYS A 12 11.46 -1.39 -23.15
CA LYS A 12 10.02 -1.36 -22.90
C LYS A 12 9.80 0.00 -22.26
N GLU A 13 8.97 0.80 -22.89
CA GLU A 13 8.26 1.91 -22.26
C GLU A 13 7.80 1.45 -20.87
N GLU A 14 8.59 1.72 -19.83
CA GLU A 14 8.19 1.51 -18.45
C GLU A 14 7.18 2.61 -18.16
N LYS A 15 5.93 2.35 -18.57
CA LYS A 15 4.76 2.99 -17.99
C LYS A 15 4.96 2.87 -16.49
N GLN A 16 5.40 3.96 -15.86
CA GLN A 16 5.75 4.04 -14.45
C GLN A 16 4.60 3.45 -13.65
N SER A 17 4.73 2.17 -13.31
CA SER A 17 3.71 1.46 -12.58
C SER A 17 3.87 1.95 -11.15
N LYS A 18 3.02 2.90 -10.74
CA LYS A 18 2.87 3.26 -9.32
C LYS A 18 2.55 2.02 -8.46
N PHE A 19 2.08 0.94 -9.10
CA PHE A 19 1.96 -0.42 -8.56
C PHE A 19 3.31 -0.92 -8.03
N GLY A 20 3.43 -1.04 -6.71
CA GLY A 20 4.63 -1.58 -6.06
C GLY A 20 5.56 -0.54 -5.45
N LEU A 21 5.17 0.73 -5.36
CA LEU A 21 5.87 1.70 -4.50
C LEU A 21 5.81 1.19 -3.06
N GLN A 22 6.97 1.08 -2.43
CA GLN A 22 7.09 0.68 -1.03
C GLN A 22 7.79 1.78 -0.26
N GLU A 23 7.26 2.12 0.91
CA GLU A 23 7.85 3.10 1.81
C GLU A 23 7.98 2.49 3.20
N LYS A 24 9.16 2.61 3.78
CA LYS A 24 9.42 2.14 5.13
C LYS A 24 9.32 3.31 6.09
N HIS A 25 8.51 3.16 7.12
CA HIS A 25 8.36 4.11 8.20
C HIS A 25 8.62 3.44 9.52
N THR A 26 9.39 4.10 10.38
CA THR A 26 9.59 3.65 11.76
C THR A 26 8.65 4.42 12.66
N VAL A 27 7.69 3.73 13.27
CA VAL A 27 6.74 4.32 14.22
C VAL A 27 6.92 3.63 15.56
N GLU A 28 7.11 4.42 16.62
CA GLU A 28 7.32 3.93 18.00
C GLU A 28 8.39 2.82 18.14
N GLY A 29 9.42 2.87 17.30
CA GLY A 29 10.52 1.90 17.31
C GLY A 29 10.24 0.60 16.51
N VAL A 30 9.09 0.50 15.84
CA VAL A 30 8.74 -0.60 14.94
C VAL A 30 8.86 -0.15 13.49
N GLU A 31 9.59 -0.92 12.67
CA GLU A 31 9.69 -0.68 11.22
C GLU A 31 8.45 -1.24 10.51
N TYR A 32 7.62 -0.34 9.98
CA TYR A 32 6.49 -0.64 9.12
C TYR A 32 6.87 -0.43 7.66
N THR A 33 6.50 -1.38 6.82
CA THR A 33 6.64 -1.32 5.37
C THR A 33 5.26 -1.13 4.77
N PHE A 34 5.05 0.02 4.17
CA PHE A 34 3.89 0.34 3.38
C PHE A 34 4.17 -0.01 1.93
N GLN A 35 3.17 -0.54 1.24
CA GLN A 35 3.21 -0.87 -0.17
C GLN A 35 1.95 -0.29 -0.82
N PHE A 36 2.09 0.30 -1.99
CA PHE A 36 0.94 0.76 -2.76
C PHE A 36 0.32 -0.45 -3.48
N PRO A 37 -0.89 -0.90 -3.11
CA PRO A 37 -1.55 -2.03 -3.76
C PRO A 37 -2.07 -1.69 -5.16
N GLY A 38 -1.94 -0.42 -5.58
CA GLY A 38 -2.36 0.08 -6.87
C GLY A 38 -3.65 0.89 -6.81
N THR A 39 -3.79 1.85 -7.73
CA THR A 39 -4.92 2.80 -7.79
C THR A 39 -6.27 2.09 -7.84
N ARG A 40 -6.37 0.99 -8.60
CA ARG A 40 -7.59 0.19 -8.68
C ARG A 40 -7.99 -0.36 -7.33
N LYS A 41 -7.05 -0.97 -6.60
CA LYS A 41 -7.32 -1.55 -5.29
C LYS A 41 -7.65 -0.47 -4.27
N THR A 42 -6.95 0.66 -4.28
CA THR A 42 -7.28 1.82 -3.42
C THR A 42 -8.70 2.34 -3.68
N GLN A 43 -9.13 2.43 -4.94
CA GLN A 43 -10.51 2.81 -5.27
C GLN A 43 -11.52 1.75 -4.81
N GLU A 44 -11.23 0.46 -4.97
CA GLU A 44 -12.07 -0.63 -4.43
C GLU A 44 -12.20 -0.54 -2.90
N ILE A 45 -11.12 -0.20 -2.19
CA ILE A 45 -11.13 0.01 -0.72
C ILE A 45 -12.06 1.17 -0.33
N LEU A 46 -11.94 2.31 -1.03
CA LEU A 46 -12.80 3.48 -0.81
C LEU A 46 -14.27 3.19 -1.12
N ASP A 47 -14.54 2.45 -2.20
CA ASP A 47 -15.88 2.06 -2.63
C ASP A 47 -16.52 1.06 -1.65
N ASP A 48 -15.78 0.02 -1.24
CA ASP A 48 -16.25 -0.96 -0.24
C ASP A 48 -16.51 -0.28 1.12
N SER A 49 -15.65 0.67 1.50
CA SER A 49 -15.83 1.47 2.71
C SER A 49 -17.05 2.41 2.63
N SER A 50 -17.49 2.80 1.43
CA SER A 50 -18.59 3.74 1.19
C SER A 50 -19.93 3.06 0.80
N GLY A 51 -19.94 1.73 0.63
CA GLY A 51 -20.98 0.98 -0.09
C GLY A 51 -22.44 1.02 0.43
N LYS A 52 -22.75 1.68 1.55
CA LYS A 52 -24.13 1.80 2.09
C LYS A 52 -24.49 3.17 2.66
N GLY A 53 -23.98 4.26 2.06
CA GLY A 53 -24.35 5.63 2.47
C GLY A 53 -23.78 6.05 3.83
N SER A 54 -22.87 5.26 4.39
CA SER A 54 -22.09 5.61 5.57
C SER A 54 -20.67 5.09 5.36
N PHE A 55 -19.70 6.00 5.46
CA PHE A 55 -18.29 5.66 5.32
C PHE A 55 -17.83 4.89 6.56
N SER A 56 -17.49 3.63 6.36
CA SER A 56 -17.00 2.74 7.41
C SER A 56 -15.50 2.93 7.56
N ASN A 57 -15.09 3.87 8.43
CA ASN A 57 -13.68 4.08 8.76
C ASN A 57 -12.99 2.80 9.25
N VAL A 58 -13.73 1.90 9.91
CA VAL A 58 -13.21 0.59 10.35
C VAL A 58 -12.82 -0.25 9.13
N LYS A 59 -13.72 -0.48 8.18
CA LYS A 59 -13.37 -1.22 6.95
C LYS A 59 -12.23 -0.55 6.19
N TYR A 60 -12.28 0.77 6.06
CA TYR A 60 -11.24 1.53 5.36
C TYR A 60 -9.86 1.29 5.96
N HIS A 61 -9.73 1.42 7.28
CA HIS A 61 -8.47 1.19 7.96
C HIS A 61 -8.06 -0.29 7.92
N GLU A 62 -9.00 -1.23 7.98
CA GLU A 62 -8.73 -2.68 7.84
C GLU A 62 -8.15 -3.03 6.47
N ASP A 63 -8.75 -2.53 5.40
CA ASP A 63 -8.26 -2.71 4.04
C ASP A 63 -6.89 -2.04 3.83
N ILE A 64 -6.66 -0.86 4.42
CA ILE A 64 -5.34 -0.24 4.43
C ILE A 64 -4.33 -1.14 5.14
N MET A 65 -4.66 -1.66 6.32
CA MET A 65 -3.78 -2.57 7.04
C MET A 65 -3.47 -3.83 6.24
N GLU A 66 -4.46 -4.40 5.56
CA GLU A 66 -4.30 -5.66 4.82
C GLU A 66 -3.55 -5.49 3.49
N HIS A 67 -3.80 -4.39 2.78
CA HIS A 67 -3.32 -4.18 1.42
C HIS A 67 -2.19 -3.16 1.32
N VAL A 68 -2.10 -2.20 2.26
CA VAL A 68 -1.05 -1.18 2.30
C VAL A 68 0.06 -1.60 3.25
N ILE A 69 -0.24 -2.14 4.43
CA ILE A 69 0.79 -2.50 5.42
C ILE A 69 1.21 -3.96 5.21
N VAL A 70 2.34 -4.17 4.53
CA VAL A 70 2.81 -5.53 4.20
C VAL A 70 3.63 -6.16 5.31
N ASN A 71 4.33 -5.35 6.13
CA ASN A 71 5.13 -5.86 7.22
C ASN A 71 5.38 -4.81 8.33
N PRO A 72 5.24 -5.16 9.63
CA PRO A 72 4.52 -6.31 10.14
C PRO A 72 3.05 -6.26 9.69
N ARG A 73 2.38 -7.41 9.57
CA ARG A 73 0.93 -7.43 9.34
C ARG A 73 0.24 -6.87 10.56
N THR A 74 -0.25 -5.65 10.45
CA THR A 74 -0.99 -4.98 11.51
C THR A 74 -2.45 -5.37 11.40
N THR A 75 -3.07 -5.77 12.50
CA THR A 75 -4.51 -6.04 12.60
C THR A 75 -5.09 -5.21 13.73
N TRP A 76 -6.42 -5.15 13.87
CA TRP A 76 -7.05 -4.49 15.01
C TRP A 76 -6.53 -4.98 16.36
N ASP A 77 -6.31 -6.29 16.47
CA ASP A 77 -5.74 -6.96 17.64
C ASP A 77 -4.31 -6.48 17.93
N TYR A 78 -3.47 -6.37 16.89
CA TYR A 78 -2.12 -5.84 17.02
C TYR A 78 -2.13 -4.40 17.59
N TRP A 79 -3.08 -3.56 17.18
CA TRP A 79 -3.17 -2.18 17.64
C TRP A 79 -3.82 -2.01 19.02
N ASP A 80 -4.52 -3.02 19.52
CA ASP A 80 -5.00 -3.02 20.91
C ASP A 80 -3.81 -3.15 21.88
N GLU A 81 -2.80 -3.91 21.49
CA GLU A 81 -1.56 -4.13 22.27
C GLU A 81 -0.43 -3.15 21.92
N ASN A 82 -0.37 -2.64 20.68
CA ASN A 82 0.70 -1.78 20.20
C ASN A 82 0.20 -0.35 19.94
N ALA A 83 0.93 0.62 20.48
CA ALA A 83 0.73 2.02 20.16
C ALA A 83 1.23 2.32 18.73
N GLY A 84 0.78 3.44 18.14
CA GLY A 84 1.25 3.89 16.82
C GLY A 84 0.23 3.75 15.70
N TYR A 85 -0.93 3.15 15.99
CA TYR A 85 -2.04 3.00 15.04
C TYR A 85 -2.37 4.29 14.30
N ARG A 86 -2.61 5.39 15.04
CA ARG A 86 -2.99 6.66 14.42
C ARG A 86 -1.91 7.22 13.49
N GLU A 87 -0.65 7.08 13.87
CA GLU A 87 0.47 7.57 13.07
C GLU A 87 0.58 6.72 11.79
N VAL A 88 0.57 5.39 11.93
CA VAL A 88 0.65 4.45 10.81
C VAL A 88 -0.54 4.61 9.85
N MET A 89 -1.75 4.77 10.36
CA MET A 89 -2.93 5.07 9.53
C MET A 89 -2.81 6.39 8.80
N ASN A 90 -2.36 7.46 9.47
CA ASN A 90 -2.17 8.76 8.82
C ASN A 90 -1.07 8.69 7.74
N LEU A 91 0.03 7.98 8.01
CA LEU A 91 1.10 7.78 7.05
C LEU A 91 0.62 6.98 5.84
N ALA A 92 -0.14 5.89 6.08
CA ALA A 92 -0.70 5.06 5.02
C ALA A 92 -1.75 5.82 4.19
N ASP A 93 -2.65 6.58 4.82
CA ASP A 93 -3.60 7.47 4.15
C ASP A 93 -2.88 8.54 3.32
N ASN A 94 -1.89 9.22 3.90
CA ASN A 94 -1.10 10.22 3.18
C ASN A 94 -0.34 9.59 1.99
N PHE A 95 0.19 8.39 2.19
CA PHE A 95 0.86 7.64 1.15
C PHE A 95 -0.09 7.28 0.01
N LEU A 96 -1.29 6.78 0.31
CA LEU A 96 -2.33 6.53 -0.68
C LEU A 96 -2.75 7.82 -1.41
N GLY A 97 -3.00 8.90 -0.66
CA GLY A 97 -3.41 10.20 -1.19
C GLY A 97 -2.34 10.89 -2.04
N ARG A 98 -1.05 10.67 -1.78
CA ARG A 98 0.05 11.13 -2.65
C ARG A 98 0.12 10.38 -3.97
N GLN A 99 -0.34 9.12 -4.00
CA GLN A 99 -0.25 8.26 -5.17
C GLN A 99 -1.49 8.33 -6.07
N LEU A 100 -2.65 8.69 -5.52
CA LEU A 100 -3.87 9.06 -6.24
C LEU A 100 -3.70 10.38 -7.00
#